data_AF-A0A7X0EFB1-F1
#
_entry.id   AF-A0A7X0EFB1-F1
#
_cell.length_a   1.000
_cell.length_b   1.000
_cell.length_c   1.000
_cell.angle_alpha   90.00
_cell.angle_beta   90.00
_cell.angle_gamma   90.00
#
_symmetry.space_group_name_H-M   'P 1'
#
loop_
_entity.id
_entity.type
_entity.pdbx_description
1 polymer ?
#
loop_
_entity_poly.entity_id
_entity_poly.type
_entity_poly.pdbx_seq_one_letter_code
_entity_poly.pdbx_strand_id
1 'polypeptide(L)'
;MSRETTSPSAFASEEGSRRRSLEARRPRDAEQSRRYRATRQKISQLNEAVRTLGADCARTLATETHRDEAYATLRRLAPLFSEVLSFVAVIGTQIDALEEPRRAEATAQLTLLERHLARLELETSATLIEQVAASTAPRPLGARHLLERWLAGTEGLEEKLDEAGVARLDRARALAQTVAGACPQLPDFSALQPQPHAGGQPSAPPHPPAGRAPAPSPETSTVHLVFRSGNKGILIDPGQSHHLASEVRRLKLQVAIAAALDITPSNVALVLTGRDPFRSVQATALADVLRRHIGADRLVVSGP
;
A
#
# COMPACT_ATOMS: atom_id res chain seq x y z
N MET A 1 -55.27 -67.25 -8.07
CA MET A 1 -53.95 -66.81 -7.59
C MET A 1 -53.47 -65.68 -8.49
N SER A 2 -53.62 -64.43 -8.06
CA SER A 2 -53.06 -63.26 -8.75
C SER A 2 -52.52 -62.32 -7.68
N ARG A 3 -51.20 -62.11 -7.66
CA ARG A 3 -50.53 -61.12 -6.82
C ARG A 3 -50.15 -59.96 -7.74
N GLU A 4 -50.85 -58.83 -7.59
CA GLU A 4 -50.39 -57.55 -8.12
C GLU A 4 -49.33 -56.97 -7.18
N THR A 5 -48.12 -56.85 -7.71
CA THR A 5 -47.01 -56.11 -7.10
C THR A 5 -47.21 -54.62 -7.30
N THR A 6 -47.40 -53.88 -6.21
CA THR A 6 -47.38 -52.42 -6.18
C THR A 6 -45.94 -51.93 -6.06
N SER A 7 -45.46 -51.18 -7.06
CA SER A 7 -44.16 -50.48 -7.03
C SER A 7 -44.15 -49.36 -5.98
N PRO A 8 -43.07 -49.17 -5.21
CA PRO A 8 -42.96 -48.04 -4.30
C PRO A 8 -42.58 -46.75 -5.05
N SER A 9 -43.25 -45.68 -4.64
CA SER A 9 -43.22 -44.31 -5.14
C SER A 9 -41.83 -43.64 -5.06
N ALA A 10 -41.40 -43.04 -6.19
CA ALA A 10 -40.18 -42.24 -6.33
C ALA A 10 -40.31 -40.78 -5.83
N PHE A 11 -41.39 -40.43 -5.12
CA PHE A 11 -41.67 -39.04 -4.73
C PHE A 11 -41.00 -38.56 -3.43
N ALA A 12 -40.36 -39.44 -2.65
CA ALA A 12 -39.78 -39.06 -1.35
C ALA A 12 -38.39 -38.37 -1.45
N SER A 13 -37.71 -38.43 -2.59
CA SER A 13 -36.32 -37.95 -2.72
C SER A 13 -36.19 -36.47 -3.14
N GLU A 14 -37.20 -35.88 -3.80
CA GLU A 14 -37.11 -34.49 -4.26
C GLU A 14 -37.40 -33.45 -3.17
N GLU A 15 -38.35 -33.71 -2.27
CA GLU A 15 -38.70 -32.78 -1.19
C GLU A 15 -37.61 -32.66 -0.12
N GLY A 16 -36.91 -33.76 0.17
CA GLY A 16 -35.74 -33.74 1.04
C GLY A 16 -34.57 -32.94 0.47
N SER A 17 -34.39 -32.97 -0.86
CA SER A 17 -33.33 -32.25 -1.57
C SER A 17 -33.63 -30.74 -1.67
N ARG A 18 -34.91 -30.38 -1.86
CA ARG A 18 -35.37 -28.98 -1.84
C ARG A 18 -35.29 -28.36 -0.45
N ARG A 19 -35.66 -29.09 0.61
CA ARG A 19 -35.54 -28.59 2.00
C ARG A 19 -34.09 -28.38 2.42
N ARG A 20 -33.17 -29.32 2.12
CA ARG A 20 -31.74 -29.15 2.40
C ARG A 20 -31.12 -27.98 1.62
N SER A 21 -31.54 -27.75 0.38
CA SER A 21 -31.09 -26.61 -0.43
C SER A 21 -31.59 -25.26 0.12
N LEU A 22 -32.79 -25.21 0.70
CA LEU A 22 -33.35 -24.01 1.34
C LEU A 22 -32.70 -23.73 2.70
N GLU A 23 -32.39 -24.77 3.47
CA GLU A 23 -31.71 -24.64 4.77
C GLU A 23 -30.24 -24.21 4.64
N ALA A 24 -29.54 -24.65 3.58
CA ALA A 24 -28.16 -24.20 3.30
C ALA A 24 -28.06 -22.76 2.77
N ARG A 25 -29.13 -22.21 2.16
CA ARG A 25 -29.16 -20.83 1.65
C ARG A 25 -29.30 -19.77 2.76
N ARG A 26 -30.10 -20.05 3.79
CA ARG A 26 -30.33 -19.12 4.92
C ARG A 26 -29.06 -18.65 5.66
N PRO A 27 -28.09 -19.52 6.04
CA PRO A 27 -26.87 -19.08 6.71
C PRO A 27 -25.95 -18.27 5.80
N ARG A 28 -25.88 -18.61 4.50
CA ARG A 28 -25.11 -17.86 3.50
C ARG A 28 -25.66 -16.45 3.28
N ASP A 29 -26.98 -16.31 3.20
CA ASP A 29 -27.64 -15.00 3.07
C ASP A 29 -27.42 -14.12 4.30
N ALA A 30 -27.46 -14.71 5.50
CA ALA A 30 -27.17 -14.01 6.75
C ALA A 30 -25.71 -13.54 6.81
N GLU A 31 -24.76 -14.36 6.38
CA GLU A 31 -23.34 -13.99 6.32
C GLU A 31 -23.08 -12.88 5.29
N GLN A 32 -23.64 -12.99 4.09
CA GLN A 32 -23.58 -11.95 3.06
C GLN A 32 -24.21 -10.64 3.55
N SER A 33 -25.30 -10.72 4.32
CA SER A 33 -25.94 -9.53 4.90
C SER A 33 -25.06 -8.86 5.95
N ARG A 34 -24.36 -9.64 6.77
CA ARG A 34 -23.39 -9.12 7.77
C ARG A 34 -22.20 -8.46 7.08
N ARG A 35 -21.62 -9.12 6.07
CA ARG A 35 -20.50 -8.57 5.27
C ARG A 35 -20.89 -7.26 4.61
N TYR A 36 -22.04 -7.22 3.93
CA TYR A 36 -22.53 -5.99 3.30
C TYR A 36 -22.75 -4.85 4.30
N ARG A 37 -23.35 -5.10 5.48
CA ARG A 37 -23.52 -4.07 6.52
C ARG A 37 -22.17 -3.54 7.01
N ALA A 38 -21.19 -4.42 7.23
CA ALA A 38 -19.84 -4.02 7.62
C ALA A 38 -19.15 -3.18 6.53
N THR A 39 -19.23 -3.59 5.27
CA THR A 39 -18.69 -2.83 4.12
C THR A 39 -19.36 -1.46 4.01
N ARG A 40 -20.68 -1.38 4.11
CA ARG A 40 -21.43 -0.12 4.08
C ARG A 40 -21.06 0.81 5.24
N GLN A 41 -20.84 0.26 6.44
CA GLN A 41 -20.35 1.04 7.58
C GLN A 41 -18.95 1.61 7.30
N LYS A 42 -18.03 0.83 6.72
CA LYS A 42 -16.69 1.31 6.33
C LYS A 42 -16.77 2.41 5.26
N ILE A 43 -17.61 2.25 4.24
CA ILE A 43 -17.85 3.29 3.22
C ILE A 43 -18.36 4.58 3.88
N SER A 44 -19.26 4.48 4.86
CA SER A 44 -19.77 5.65 5.59
C SER A 44 -18.69 6.33 6.44
N GLN A 45 -17.84 5.55 7.13
CA GLN A 45 -16.71 6.08 7.89
C GLN A 45 -15.70 6.77 6.98
N LEU A 46 -15.41 6.19 5.82
CA LEU A 46 -14.50 6.78 4.85
C LEU A 46 -15.06 8.06 4.24
N ASN A 47 -16.37 8.11 3.96
CA ASN A 47 -17.03 9.36 3.56
C ASN A 47 -16.84 10.47 4.60
N GLU A 48 -17.01 10.16 5.88
CA GLU A 48 -16.81 11.15 6.95
C GLU A 48 -15.34 11.58 7.07
N ALA A 49 -14.40 10.65 6.92
CA ALA A 49 -12.98 10.96 6.87
C ALA A 49 -12.62 11.88 5.68
N VAL A 50 -13.19 11.63 4.49
CA VAL A 50 -12.99 12.48 3.31
C VAL A 50 -13.60 13.86 3.49
N ARG A 51 -14.78 13.98 4.13
CA ARG A 51 -15.36 15.29 4.47
C ARG A 51 -14.48 16.06 5.46
N THR A 52 -13.98 15.37 6.48
CA THR A 52 -13.10 15.97 7.50
C THR A 52 -11.81 16.47 6.85
N LEU A 53 -11.18 15.63 6.01
CA LEU A 53 -10.02 16.00 5.22
C LEU A 53 -10.33 17.18 4.29
N GLY A 54 -11.51 17.21 3.66
CA GLY A 54 -11.95 18.33 2.83
C GLY A 54 -12.05 19.64 3.61
N ALA A 55 -12.61 19.60 4.82
CA ALA A 55 -12.67 20.76 5.71
C ALA A 55 -11.26 21.20 6.17
N ASP A 56 -10.37 20.25 6.46
CA ASP A 56 -8.97 20.53 6.80
C ASP A 56 -8.22 21.18 5.64
N CYS A 57 -8.37 20.66 4.42
CA CYS A 57 -7.81 21.25 3.21
C CYS A 57 -8.34 22.66 2.98
N ALA A 58 -9.66 22.86 3.06
CA ALA A 58 -10.28 24.17 2.88
C ALA A 58 -9.79 25.18 3.93
N ARG A 59 -9.72 24.78 5.21
CA ARG A 59 -9.17 25.61 6.29
C ARG A 59 -7.73 25.99 6.02
N THR A 60 -6.91 25.00 5.67
CA THR A 60 -5.48 25.17 5.37
C THR A 60 -5.30 26.17 4.23
N LEU A 61 -6.00 25.98 3.12
CA LEU A 61 -5.94 26.87 1.95
C LEU A 61 -6.44 28.29 2.26
N ALA A 62 -7.39 28.44 3.19
CA ALA A 62 -7.92 29.75 3.59
C ALA A 62 -6.99 30.50 4.57
N THR A 63 -6.26 29.79 5.43
CA THR A 63 -5.34 30.39 6.42
C THR A 63 -3.95 30.62 5.86
N GLU A 64 -3.44 29.69 5.06
CA GLU A 64 -2.12 29.77 4.43
C GLU A 64 -2.22 30.50 3.08
N THR A 65 -2.39 31.83 3.13
CA THR A 65 -2.23 32.70 1.94
C THR A 65 -0.76 32.97 1.59
N HIS A 66 0.17 32.39 2.37
CA HIS A 66 1.60 32.52 2.18
C HIS A 66 2.08 31.58 1.07
N ARG A 67 2.32 32.13 -0.12
CA ARG A 67 2.91 31.43 -1.28
C ARG A 67 4.16 30.62 -0.93
N ASP A 68 4.86 31.02 0.13
CA ASP A 68 6.12 30.43 0.57
C ASP A 68 5.95 29.13 1.38
N GLU A 69 4.75 28.87 1.91
CA GLU A 69 4.45 27.63 2.67
C GLU A 69 3.77 26.56 1.82
N ALA A 70 3.29 26.91 0.62
CA ALA A 70 2.52 26.02 -0.25
C ALA A 70 3.20 24.67 -0.52
N TYR A 71 4.54 24.66 -0.65
CA TYR A 71 5.29 23.41 -0.79
C TYR A 71 5.25 22.54 0.48
N ALA A 72 5.44 23.15 1.66
CA ALA A 72 5.40 22.43 2.92
C ALA A 72 4.01 21.80 3.14
N THR A 73 2.97 22.51 2.75
CA THR A 73 1.57 22.07 2.80
C THR A 73 1.28 20.96 1.82
N LEU A 74 1.72 21.08 0.56
CA LEU A 74 1.60 20.01 -0.43
C LEU A 74 2.31 18.73 0.06
N ARG A 75 3.51 18.87 0.63
CA ARG A 75 4.28 17.75 1.20
C ARG A 75 3.56 17.10 2.39
N ARG A 76 2.86 17.89 3.20
CA ARG A 76 2.07 17.42 4.37
C ARG A 76 0.80 16.69 3.93
N LEU A 77 0.10 17.18 2.93
CA LEU A 77 -1.21 16.64 2.50
C LEU A 77 -1.10 15.45 1.53
N ALA A 78 -0.09 15.41 0.67
CA ALA A 78 0.12 14.32 -0.27
C ALA A 78 0.07 12.89 0.34
N PRO A 79 0.70 12.60 1.49
CA PRO A 79 0.58 11.28 2.11
C PRO A 79 -0.83 10.96 2.60
N LEU A 80 -1.62 11.96 3.01
CA LEU A 80 -2.99 11.74 3.49
C LEU A 80 -3.91 11.26 2.35
N PHE A 81 -3.82 11.88 1.17
CA PHE A 81 -4.56 11.42 -0.01
C PHE A 81 -4.17 9.97 -0.39
N SER A 82 -2.88 9.66 -0.39
CA SER A 82 -2.38 8.30 -0.66
C SER A 82 -2.89 7.26 0.36
N GLU A 83 -3.01 7.63 1.62
CA GLU A 83 -3.54 6.77 2.67
C GLU A 83 -5.04 6.50 2.45
N VAL A 84 -5.83 7.55 2.20
CA VAL A 84 -7.26 7.42 1.90
C VAL A 84 -7.50 6.56 0.66
N LEU A 85 -6.72 6.75 -0.42
CA LEU A 85 -6.79 5.92 -1.63
C LEU A 85 -6.47 4.45 -1.33
N SER A 86 -5.54 4.18 -0.42
CA SER A 86 -5.23 2.81 0.01
C SER A 86 -6.42 2.17 0.73
N PHE A 87 -7.13 2.92 1.56
CA PHE A 87 -8.36 2.45 2.22
C PHE A 87 -9.51 2.21 1.22
N VAL A 88 -9.68 3.09 0.23
CA VAL A 88 -10.63 2.89 -0.89
C VAL A 88 -10.36 1.56 -1.57
N ALA A 89 -9.10 1.29 -1.94
CA ALA A 89 -8.72 0.05 -2.61
C ALA A 89 -9.04 -1.19 -1.76
N VAL A 90 -8.75 -1.15 -0.45
CA VAL A 90 -9.09 -2.22 0.49
C VAL A 90 -10.60 -2.47 0.55
N ILE A 91 -11.42 -1.40 0.59
CA ILE A 91 -12.87 -1.54 0.56
C ILE A 91 -13.33 -2.15 -0.77
N GLY A 92 -12.73 -1.75 -1.89
CA GLY A 92 -12.99 -2.36 -3.21
C GLY A 92 -12.86 -3.88 -3.19
N THR A 93 -11.76 -4.41 -2.63
CA THR A 93 -11.57 -5.87 -2.51
C THR A 93 -12.63 -6.56 -1.65
N GLN A 94 -13.20 -5.85 -0.67
CA GLN A 94 -14.26 -6.39 0.20
C GLN A 94 -15.62 -6.36 -0.51
N ILE A 95 -15.84 -5.39 -1.40
CA ILE A 95 -17.02 -5.31 -2.26
C ILE A 95 -17.03 -6.46 -3.27
N ASP A 96 -15.88 -6.79 -3.85
CA ASP A 96 -15.75 -7.90 -4.81
C ASP A 96 -16.16 -9.27 -4.22
N ALA A 97 -16.06 -9.41 -2.90
CA ALA A 97 -16.49 -10.62 -2.18
C ALA A 97 -18.01 -10.68 -1.90
N LEU A 98 -18.76 -9.61 -2.19
CA LEU A 98 -20.21 -9.55 -2.04
C LEU A 98 -20.93 -10.17 -3.24
N GLU A 99 -22.12 -10.72 -3.01
CA GLU A 99 -22.99 -11.19 -4.10
C GLU A 99 -23.89 -10.06 -4.63
N GLU A 100 -24.37 -10.20 -5.87
CA GLU A 100 -25.39 -9.29 -6.41
C GLU A 100 -26.71 -9.44 -5.64
N PRO A 101 -27.50 -8.36 -5.45
CA PRO A 101 -27.32 -6.98 -5.97
C PRO A 101 -26.47 -6.06 -5.06
N ARG A 102 -25.99 -6.58 -3.93
CA ARG A 102 -25.31 -5.79 -2.89
C ARG A 102 -23.95 -5.28 -3.35
N ARG A 103 -23.28 -6.07 -4.19
CA ARG A 103 -22.03 -5.66 -4.86
C ARG A 103 -22.27 -4.39 -5.69
N ALA A 104 -23.23 -4.40 -6.63
CA ALA A 104 -23.52 -3.24 -7.46
C ALA A 104 -23.82 -1.97 -6.66
N GLU A 105 -24.62 -2.07 -5.59
CA GLU A 105 -24.93 -0.92 -4.72
C GLU A 105 -23.68 -0.38 -4.01
N ALA A 106 -22.88 -1.27 -3.41
CA ALA A 106 -21.66 -0.87 -2.71
C ALA A 106 -20.62 -0.30 -3.68
N THR A 107 -20.48 -0.88 -4.88
CA THR A 107 -19.62 -0.35 -5.95
C THR A 107 -20.05 1.06 -6.34
N ALA A 108 -21.34 1.32 -6.54
CA ALA A 108 -21.83 2.65 -6.88
C ALA A 108 -21.50 3.68 -5.79
N GLN A 109 -21.64 3.31 -4.51
CA GLN A 109 -21.26 4.18 -3.40
C GLN A 109 -19.75 4.45 -3.35
N LEU A 110 -18.92 3.43 -3.61
CA LEU A 110 -17.47 3.58 -3.65
C LEU A 110 -17.04 4.47 -4.83
N THR A 111 -17.63 4.30 -6.02
CA THR A 111 -17.34 5.14 -7.18
C THR A 111 -17.67 6.62 -6.92
N LEU A 112 -18.80 6.93 -6.26
CA LEU A 112 -19.13 8.30 -5.88
C LEU A 112 -18.09 8.90 -4.93
N LEU A 113 -17.63 8.10 -3.95
CA LEU A 113 -16.59 8.51 -3.01
C LEU A 113 -15.25 8.74 -3.70
N GLU A 114 -14.86 7.87 -4.63
CA GLU A 114 -13.64 8.03 -5.43
C GLU A 114 -13.65 9.31 -6.27
N ARG A 115 -14.80 9.65 -6.88
CA ARG A 115 -14.96 10.91 -7.63
C ARG A 115 -14.83 12.13 -6.71
N HIS A 116 -15.46 12.09 -5.54
CA HIS A 116 -15.31 13.16 -4.55
C HIS A 116 -13.87 13.33 -4.08
N LEU A 117 -13.18 12.23 -3.81
CA LEU A 117 -11.77 12.24 -3.40
C LEU A 117 -10.86 12.79 -4.51
N ALA A 118 -11.06 12.34 -5.75
CA ALA A 118 -10.30 12.80 -6.92
C ALA A 118 -10.48 14.31 -7.13
N ARG A 119 -11.71 14.81 -7.00
CA ARG A 119 -12.01 16.24 -7.09
C ARG A 119 -11.34 17.04 -5.97
N LEU A 120 -11.43 16.56 -4.73
CA LEU A 120 -10.80 17.22 -3.59
C LEU A 120 -9.27 17.26 -3.72
N GLU A 121 -8.65 16.15 -4.12
CA GLU A 121 -7.21 16.06 -4.35
C GLU A 121 -6.78 17.03 -5.45
N LEU A 122 -7.51 17.09 -6.56
CA LEU A 122 -7.23 18.01 -7.66
C LEU A 122 -7.38 19.47 -7.22
N GLU A 123 -8.49 19.83 -6.57
CA GLU A 123 -8.75 21.20 -6.12
C GLU A 123 -7.65 21.68 -5.16
N THR A 124 -7.27 20.82 -4.21
CA THR A 124 -6.23 21.12 -3.22
C THR A 124 -4.86 21.22 -3.88
N SER A 125 -4.47 20.20 -4.64
CA SER A 125 -3.13 20.12 -5.23
C SER A 125 -2.92 21.18 -6.31
N ALA A 126 -3.91 21.41 -7.19
CA ALA A 126 -3.81 22.43 -8.22
C ALA A 126 -3.61 23.83 -7.60
N THR A 127 -4.37 24.15 -6.54
CA THR A 127 -4.24 25.43 -5.85
C THR A 127 -2.84 25.58 -5.23
N LEU A 128 -2.31 24.54 -4.59
CA LEU A 128 -0.97 24.59 -4.01
C LEU A 128 0.12 24.66 -5.09
N ILE A 129 -0.03 23.94 -6.20
CA ILE A 129 0.91 24.01 -7.33
C ILE A 129 0.91 25.40 -7.96
N GLU A 130 -0.25 26.03 -8.10
CA GLU A 130 -0.37 27.43 -8.54
C GLU A 130 0.35 28.40 -7.60
N GLN A 131 0.21 28.22 -6.29
CA GLN A 131 0.91 29.03 -5.29
C GLN A 131 2.43 28.80 -5.32
N VAL A 132 2.89 27.55 -5.45
CA VAL A 132 4.31 27.21 -5.59
C VAL A 132 4.89 27.83 -6.86
N ALA A 133 4.15 27.80 -7.97
CA ALA A 133 4.59 28.41 -9.22
C ALA A 133 4.69 29.95 -9.12
N ALA A 134 3.80 30.57 -8.34
CA ALA A 134 3.75 32.00 -8.12
C ALA A 134 4.70 32.51 -7.00
N SER A 135 5.31 31.62 -6.22
CA SER A 135 6.27 31.99 -5.18
C SER A 135 7.59 32.43 -5.82
N THR A 136 8.16 33.51 -5.28
CA THR A 136 9.51 34.00 -5.63
C THR A 136 10.59 33.42 -4.72
N ALA A 137 10.22 32.62 -3.73
CA ALA A 137 11.17 32.00 -2.81
C ALA A 137 12.03 30.93 -3.52
N PRO A 138 13.28 30.74 -3.09
CA PRO A 138 14.11 29.66 -3.60
C PRO A 138 13.46 28.30 -3.30
N ARG A 139 13.39 27.45 -4.32
CA ARG A 139 12.69 26.16 -4.21
C ARG A 139 13.49 25.18 -3.35
N PRO A 140 12.85 24.52 -2.37
CA PRO A 140 13.55 23.61 -1.47
C PRO A 140 13.98 22.32 -2.18
N LEU A 141 15.05 21.70 -1.66
CA LEU A 141 15.48 20.37 -2.08
C LEU A 141 14.35 19.35 -1.88
N GLY A 142 14.13 18.51 -2.89
CA GLY A 142 13.04 17.53 -2.91
C GLY A 142 11.72 18.02 -3.53
N ALA A 143 11.59 19.32 -3.84
CA ALA A 143 10.39 19.85 -4.49
C ALA A 143 10.12 19.21 -5.85
N ARG A 144 11.19 18.96 -6.62
CA ARG A 144 11.11 18.23 -7.88
C ARG A 144 10.51 16.84 -7.71
N HIS A 145 11.04 16.05 -6.78
CA HIS A 145 10.57 14.68 -6.55
C HIS A 145 9.11 14.61 -6.12
N LEU A 146 8.67 15.54 -5.26
CA LEU A 146 7.27 15.61 -4.84
C LEU A 146 6.33 15.88 -6.03
N LEU A 147 6.69 16.81 -6.90
CA LEU A 147 5.90 17.16 -8.09
C LEU A 147 5.91 16.05 -9.13
N GLU A 148 7.05 15.39 -9.36
CA GLU A 148 7.15 14.22 -10.25
C GLU A 148 6.30 13.06 -9.71
N ARG A 149 6.31 12.82 -8.39
CA ARG A 149 5.45 11.81 -7.76
C ARG A 149 3.97 12.16 -7.89
N TRP A 150 3.61 13.43 -7.71
CA TRP A 150 2.24 13.89 -7.90
C TRP A 150 1.80 13.68 -9.35
N LEU A 151 2.62 14.07 -10.33
CA LEU A 151 2.36 13.84 -11.76
C LEU A 151 2.09 12.37 -12.06
N ALA A 152 2.96 11.46 -11.59
CA ALA A 152 2.78 10.02 -11.73
C ALA A 152 1.52 9.51 -11.01
N GLY A 153 1.18 10.09 -9.86
CA GLY A 153 -0.04 9.76 -9.11
C GLY A 153 -1.32 10.26 -9.76
N THR A 154 -1.24 11.14 -10.76
CA THR A 154 -2.44 11.68 -11.43
C THR A 154 -2.98 10.82 -12.57
N GLU A 155 -2.34 9.70 -12.91
CA GLU A 155 -2.80 8.80 -13.96
C GLU A 155 -4.19 8.23 -13.63
N GLY A 156 -5.14 8.35 -14.57
CA GLY A 156 -6.49 7.82 -14.44
C GLY A 156 -7.43 8.69 -13.59
N LEU A 157 -6.99 9.87 -13.11
CA LEU A 157 -7.92 10.82 -12.49
C LEU A 157 -8.95 11.36 -13.48
N GLU A 158 -8.63 11.40 -14.78
CA GLU A 158 -9.52 11.88 -15.85
C GLU A 158 -10.84 11.10 -15.86
N GLU A 159 -10.79 9.79 -15.62
CA GLU A 159 -11.97 8.92 -15.60
C GLU A 159 -12.93 9.23 -14.44
N LYS A 160 -12.46 9.97 -13.43
CA LYS A 160 -13.18 10.30 -12.20
C LYS A 160 -13.63 11.76 -12.14
N LEU A 161 -13.29 12.56 -13.15
CA LEU A 161 -13.55 13.99 -13.20
C LEU A 161 -14.56 14.35 -14.31
N ASP A 162 -15.20 15.50 -14.17
CA ASP A 162 -15.98 16.13 -15.25
C ASP A 162 -15.05 16.90 -16.21
N GLU A 163 -15.59 17.40 -17.33
CA GLU A 163 -14.80 18.13 -18.34
C GLU A 163 -14.04 19.32 -17.75
N ALA A 164 -14.66 20.05 -16.81
CA ALA A 164 -14.01 21.15 -16.11
C ALA A 164 -12.86 20.68 -15.21
N GLY A 165 -13.04 19.56 -14.52
CA GLY A 165 -12.00 18.90 -13.73
C GLY A 165 -10.84 18.41 -14.58
N VAL A 166 -11.10 17.82 -15.75
CA VAL A 166 -10.04 17.39 -16.69
C VAL A 166 -9.23 18.59 -17.17
N ALA A 167 -9.88 19.67 -17.61
CA ALA A 167 -9.18 20.87 -18.04
C ALA A 167 -8.32 21.49 -16.91
N ARG A 168 -8.79 21.42 -15.67
CA ARG A 168 -8.03 21.86 -14.49
C ARG A 168 -6.84 20.94 -14.20
N LEU A 169 -7.02 19.62 -14.33
CA LEU A 169 -5.96 18.64 -14.17
C LEU A 169 -4.85 18.87 -15.20
N ASP A 170 -5.18 19.09 -16.46
CA ASP A 170 -4.21 19.35 -17.52
C ASP A 170 -3.41 20.62 -17.26
N ARG A 171 -4.08 21.70 -16.84
CA ARG A 171 -3.41 22.94 -16.43
C ARG A 171 -2.47 22.69 -15.25
N ALA A 172 -2.92 21.97 -14.23
CA ALA A 172 -2.12 21.66 -13.05
C ALA A 172 -0.90 20.80 -13.39
N ARG A 173 -1.04 19.82 -14.30
CA ARG A 173 0.07 19.00 -14.82
C ARG A 173 1.10 19.83 -15.58
N ALA A 174 0.65 20.67 -16.51
CA ALA A 174 1.56 21.56 -17.26
C ALA A 174 2.35 22.48 -16.32
N LEU A 175 1.66 23.01 -15.30
CA LEU A 175 2.30 23.88 -14.30
C LEU A 175 3.28 23.09 -13.42
N ALA A 176 2.90 21.92 -12.93
CA ALA A 176 3.75 21.05 -12.13
C ALA A 176 5.01 20.62 -12.90
N GLN A 177 4.91 20.31 -14.19
CA GLN A 177 6.05 20.00 -15.05
C GLN A 177 6.99 21.20 -15.19
N THR A 178 6.44 22.40 -15.40
CA THR A 178 7.22 23.65 -15.50
C THR A 178 7.95 23.94 -14.19
N VAL A 179 7.27 23.77 -13.06
CA VAL A 179 7.87 23.95 -11.72
C VAL A 179 8.92 22.87 -11.46
N ALA A 180 8.64 21.60 -11.73
CA ALA A 180 9.60 20.52 -11.54
C ALA A 180 10.88 20.72 -12.37
N GLY A 181 10.75 21.20 -13.61
CA GLY A 181 11.87 21.47 -14.52
C GLY A 181 12.81 22.57 -14.03
N ALA A 182 12.28 23.57 -13.31
CA ALA A 182 13.07 24.67 -12.73
C ALA A 182 13.48 24.43 -11.26
N CYS A 183 13.15 23.26 -10.68
CA CYS A 183 13.62 22.87 -9.34
C CYS A 183 15.04 22.28 -9.40
N PRO A 184 15.87 22.50 -8.35
CA PRO A 184 17.18 21.88 -8.26
C PRO A 184 17.06 20.35 -8.23
N GLN A 185 17.93 19.67 -8.97
CA GLN A 185 18.03 18.20 -8.89
C GLN A 185 18.62 17.81 -7.53
N LEU A 186 18.05 16.74 -6.94
CA LEU A 186 18.72 16.09 -5.81
C LEU A 186 20.04 15.50 -6.33
N PRO A 187 21.15 15.63 -5.59
CA PRO A 187 22.39 14.95 -5.94
C PRO A 187 22.11 13.45 -6.08
N ASP A 188 22.68 12.81 -7.10
CA ASP A 188 22.64 11.36 -7.20
C ASP A 188 23.58 10.76 -6.14
N PHE A 189 23.00 10.34 -5.01
CA PHE A 189 23.74 9.70 -3.93
C PHE A 189 24.11 8.24 -4.25
N SER A 190 23.67 7.69 -5.40
CA SER A 190 24.06 6.34 -5.83
C SER A 190 25.55 6.25 -6.18
N ALA A 191 26.17 7.38 -6.55
CA ALA A 191 27.61 7.50 -6.76
C ALA A 191 28.41 7.78 -5.47
N LEU A 192 27.73 8.12 -4.37
CA LEU A 192 28.33 8.28 -3.03
C LEU A 192 28.26 6.95 -2.29
N GLN A 193 28.78 5.89 -2.91
CA GLN A 193 29.25 4.75 -2.12
C GLN A 193 30.32 5.30 -1.17
N PRO A 194 30.26 5.00 0.14
CA PRO A 194 31.37 5.31 1.03
C PRO A 194 32.60 4.61 0.46
N GLN A 195 33.52 5.40 -0.10
CA GLN A 195 34.87 4.92 -0.32
C GLN A 195 35.32 4.37 1.03
N PRO A 196 35.61 3.07 1.14
CA PRO A 196 36.16 2.54 2.38
C PRO A 196 37.41 3.35 2.65
N HIS A 197 37.39 4.11 3.75
CA HIS A 197 38.56 4.85 4.18
C HIS A 197 39.75 3.90 4.13
N ALA A 198 40.71 4.24 3.26
CA ALA A 198 41.99 3.58 3.17
C ALA A 198 42.69 3.73 4.53
N GLY A 199 42.42 2.77 5.42
CA GLY A 199 43.29 2.47 6.53
C GLY A 199 44.64 2.09 5.94
N GLY A 200 45.68 2.80 6.36
CA GLY A 200 47.02 2.62 5.83
C GLY A 200 47.50 1.17 5.91
N GLN A 201 48.01 0.67 4.77
CA GLN A 201 49.06 -0.32 4.75
C GLN A 201 50.07 0.06 3.66
N PRO A 202 51.36 0.24 4.00
CA PRO A 202 52.39 0.46 3.02
C PRO A 202 52.82 -0.87 2.38
N SER A 203 52.64 -0.93 1.06
CA SER A 203 53.51 -1.50 0.04
C SER A 203 54.02 -2.95 0.15
N ALA A 204 53.57 -3.80 -0.77
CA ALA A 204 54.37 -4.91 -1.31
C ALA A 204 54.36 -4.90 -2.86
N PRO A 205 55.44 -5.34 -3.55
CA PRO A 205 55.80 -4.95 -4.92
C PRO A 205 55.21 -5.90 -6.02
N PRO A 206 55.43 -5.61 -7.33
CA PRO A 206 54.43 -5.88 -8.38
C PRO A 206 54.71 -7.09 -9.31
N HIS A 207 53.63 -7.47 -10.03
CA HIS A 207 53.53 -8.16 -11.35
C HIS A 207 53.62 -9.71 -11.44
N PRO A 208 53.13 -10.39 -12.53
CA PRO A 208 52.11 -10.09 -13.57
C PRO A 208 51.20 -11.34 -13.87
N PRO A 209 50.67 -11.62 -15.09
CA PRO A 209 49.39 -11.17 -15.64
C PRO A 209 48.37 -12.29 -15.95
N ALA A 210 47.17 -11.86 -16.36
CA ALA A 210 46.17 -12.58 -17.17
C ALA A 210 45.50 -13.84 -16.57
N GLY A 211 44.33 -13.60 -15.96
CA GLY A 211 43.32 -14.62 -15.72
C GLY A 211 41.93 -14.04 -15.93
N ARG A 212 41.29 -14.46 -17.01
CA ARG A 212 39.88 -14.26 -17.38
C ARG A 212 38.97 -13.98 -16.17
N ALA A 213 38.29 -12.84 -16.13
CA ALA A 213 37.34 -12.51 -15.08
C ALA A 213 36.27 -13.63 -14.98
N PRO A 214 36.10 -14.28 -13.81
CA PRO A 214 34.97 -15.15 -13.60
C PRO A 214 33.70 -14.29 -13.54
N ALA A 215 32.61 -14.81 -14.10
CA ALA A 215 31.29 -14.20 -14.05
C ALA A 215 30.92 -13.80 -12.60
N PRO A 216 30.17 -12.70 -12.40
CA PRO A 216 29.78 -12.27 -11.07
C PRO A 216 29.01 -13.39 -10.38
N SER A 217 29.58 -13.90 -9.29
CA SER A 217 28.87 -14.79 -8.37
C SER A 217 27.70 -14.03 -7.75
N PRO A 218 26.54 -14.67 -7.57
CA PRO A 218 25.40 -14.02 -6.94
C PRO A 218 25.76 -13.65 -5.50
N GLU A 219 25.63 -12.36 -5.17
CA GLU A 219 25.79 -11.84 -3.82
C GLU A 219 24.84 -12.58 -2.86
N THR A 220 25.36 -13.55 -2.12
CA THR A 220 24.68 -14.13 -0.95
C THR A 220 24.85 -13.18 0.22
N SER A 221 24.21 -12.01 0.15
CA SER A 221 24.13 -11.08 1.25
C SER A 221 23.33 -11.71 2.40
N THR A 222 23.90 -11.65 3.61
CA THR A 222 23.28 -12.08 4.87
C THR A 222 22.11 -11.15 5.19
N VAL A 223 20.96 -11.73 5.55
CA VAL A 223 19.74 -11.00 5.88
C VAL A 223 19.59 -10.95 7.38
N HIS A 224 19.49 -9.76 7.94
CA HIS A 224 19.24 -9.56 9.36
C HIS A 224 17.74 -9.37 9.63
N LEU A 225 17.22 -10.11 10.60
CA LEU A 225 15.91 -9.92 11.19
C LEU A 225 16.11 -9.55 12.65
N VAL A 226 15.93 -8.27 12.96
CA VAL A 226 16.10 -7.77 14.33
C VAL A 226 14.74 -7.43 14.92
N PHE A 227 14.42 -8.03 16.07
CA PHE A 227 13.22 -7.70 16.84
C PHE A 227 13.54 -6.69 17.94
N ARG A 228 12.60 -5.82 18.23
CA ARG A 228 12.64 -4.84 19.32
C ARG A 228 11.37 -4.95 20.15
N SER A 229 11.49 -5.03 21.47
CA SER A 229 10.35 -4.90 22.37
C SER A 229 9.83 -3.47 22.37
N GLY A 230 8.54 -3.29 22.13
CA GLY A 230 7.83 -2.02 22.28
C GLY A 230 6.69 -2.13 23.28
N ASN A 231 6.13 -0.98 23.67
CA ASN A 231 5.06 -0.89 24.69
C ASN A 231 3.77 -1.68 24.34
N LYS A 232 3.59 -2.07 23.08
CA LYS A 232 2.41 -2.77 22.57
C LYS A 232 2.69 -4.18 22.01
N GLY A 233 3.94 -4.66 22.06
CA GLY A 233 4.34 -5.96 21.50
C GLY A 233 5.75 -5.95 20.91
N ILE A 234 6.04 -6.97 20.10
CA ILE A 234 7.31 -7.08 19.36
C ILE A 234 7.19 -6.33 18.03
N LEU A 235 8.22 -5.58 17.69
CA LEU A 235 8.37 -4.87 16.42
C LEU A 235 9.62 -5.38 15.70
N ILE A 236 9.66 -5.26 14.38
CA ILE A 236 10.90 -5.42 13.62
C ILE A 236 11.64 -4.07 13.67
N ASP A 237 12.95 -4.10 13.93
CA ASP A 237 13.79 -2.91 13.81
C ASP A 237 14.11 -2.66 12.32
N PRO A 238 13.56 -1.60 11.71
CA PRO A 238 13.77 -1.31 10.30
C PRO A 238 15.20 -0.83 10.00
N GLY A 239 15.91 -0.26 10.99
CA GLY A 239 17.29 0.19 10.81
C GLY A 239 18.27 -0.98 10.67
N GLN A 240 18.05 -2.04 11.45
CA GLN A 240 18.89 -3.23 11.41
C GLN A 240 18.40 -4.33 10.44
N SER A 241 17.14 -4.27 10.02
CA SER A 241 16.52 -5.26 9.10
C SER A 241 16.33 -4.73 7.66
N HIS A 242 17.20 -3.81 7.21
CA HIS A 242 17.03 -3.06 5.95
C HIS A 242 16.94 -3.95 4.68
N HIS A 243 17.66 -5.08 4.63
CA HIS A 243 17.59 -6.02 3.51
C HIS A 243 16.40 -7.01 3.56
N LEU A 244 15.68 -7.05 4.68
CA LEU A 244 14.59 -8.00 4.88
C LEU A 244 13.43 -7.73 3.92
N ALA A 245 13.02 -6.47 3.77
CA ALA A 245 11.89 -6.10 2.93
C ALA A 245 12.14 -6.40 1.45
N SER A 246 13.38 -6.19 0.96
CA SER A 246 13.77 -6.53 -0.41
C SER A 246 13.76 -8.04 -0.65
N GLU A 247 14.25 -8.84 0.30
CA GLU A 247 14.27 -10.29 0.17
C GLU A 247 12.87 -10.90 0.23
N VAL A 248 12.01 -10.41 1.13
CA VAL A 248 10.60 -10.82 1.19
C VAL A 248 9.89 -10.54 -0.14
N ARG A 249 10.16 -9.39 -0.76
CA ARG A 249 9.60 -9.04 -2.08
C ARG A 249 10.17 -9.94 -3.18
N ARG A 250 11.50 -10.15 -3.21
CA ARG A 250 12.19 -11.00 -4.19
C ARG A 250 11.67 -12.43 -4.18
N LEU A 251 11.47 -12.99 -2.98
CA LEU A 251 11.00 -14.35 -2.76
C LEU A 251 9.47 -14.48 -2.71
N LYS A 252 8.73 -13.39 -2.91
CA LYS A 252 7.25 -13.35 -2.89
C LYS A 252 6.64 -13.95 -1.61
N LEU A 253 7.27 -13.73 -0.46
CA LEU A 253 6.89 -14.37 0.82
C LEU A 253 5.73 -13.69 1.55
N GLN A 254 5.11 -12.68 0.95
CA GLN A 254 4.07 -11.86 1.58
C GLN A 254 2.90 -12.71 2.10
N VAL A 255 2.42 -13.69 1.30
CA VAL A 255 1.30 -14.56 1.70
C VAL A 255 1.69 -15.49 2.85
N ALA A 256 2.90 -16.07 2.81
CA ALA A 256 3.38 -16.98 3.85
C ALA A 256 3.61 -16.25 5.19
N ILE A 257 4.14 -15.02 5.12
CA ILE A 257 4.34 -14.15 6.28
C ILE A 257 2.99 -13.72 6.86
N ALA A 258 2.04 -13.33 6.00
CA ALA A 258 0.70 -12.96 6.41
C ALA A 258 0.00 -14.09 7.19
N ALA A 259 0.10 -15.32 6.68
CA ALA A 259 -0.45 -16.49 7.35
C ALA A 259 0.22 -16.79 8.70
N ALA A 260 1.56 -16.64 8.80
CA ALA A 260 2.28 -16.87 10.05
C ALA A 260 1.98 -15.82 11.14
N LEU A 261 1.65 -14.59 10.72
CA LEU A 261 1.33 -13.49 11.60
C LEU A 261 -0.17 -13.34 11.87
N ASP A 262 -1.03 -14.15 11.23
CA ASP A 262 -2.49 -14.02 11.26
C ASP A 262 -2.97 -12.62 10.85
N ILE A 263 -2.37 -12.07 9.79
CA ILE A 263 -2.70 -10.76 9.22
C ILE A 263 -3.02 -10.87 7.73
N THR A 264 -3.54 -9.80 7.14
CA THR A 264 -3.72 -9.73 5.69
C THR A 264 -2.38 -9.50 4.98
N PRO A 265 -2.17 -10.02 3.75
CA PRO A 265 -0.96 -9.79 2.95
C PRO A 265 -0.61 -8.31 2.75
N SER A 266 -1.63 -7.44 2.72
CA SER A 266 -1.49 -5.98 2.63
C SER A 266 -0.75 -5.37 3.83
N ASN A 267 -0.86 -5.98 5.01
CA ASN A 267 -0.32 -5.42 6.25
C ASN A 267 1.12 -5.88 6.53
N VAL A 268 1.64 -6.83 5.75
CA VAL A 268 3.01 -7.33 5.89
C VAL A 268 4.04 -6.20 5.75
N ALA A 269 3.79 -5.23 4.86
CA ALA A 269 4.68 -4.08 4.71
C ALA A 269 4.75 -3.21 5.98
N LEU A 270 3.65 -3.08 6.72
CA LEU A 270 3.60 -2.33 7.99
C LEU A 270 4.39 -3.04 9.09
N VAL A 271 4.33 -4.36 9.14
CA VAL A 271 5.11 -5.18 10.07
C VAL A 271 6.61 -5.10 9.74
N LEU A 272 6.98 -5.28 8.47
CA LEU A 272 8.39 -5.22 8.02
C LEU A 272 9.03 -3.84 8.21
N THR A 273 8.24 -2.78 8.24
CA THR A 273 8.72 -1.42 8.51
C THR A 273 8.72 -1.06 10.00
N GLY A 274 8.39 -2.01 10.89
CA GLY A 274 8.38 -1.80 12.34
C GLY A 274 7.27 -0.86 12.82
N ARG A 275 6.18 -0.73 12.04
CA ARG A 275 5.04 0.15 12.36
C ARG A 275 3.91 -0.59 13.07
N ASP A 276 3.77 -1.89 12.86
CA ASP A 276 2.70 -2.70 13.43
C ASP A 276 3.27 -3.77 14.40
N PRO A 277 2.96 -3.69 15.71
CA PRO A 277 3.45 -4.65 16.69
C PRO A 277 2.67 -5.97 16.63
N PHE A 278 3.38 -7.07 16.87
CA PHE A 278 2.81 -8.42 16.93
C PHE A 278 3.23 -9.16 18.19
N ARG A 279 2.61 -10.31 18.46
CA ARG A 279 2.84 -11.11 19.67
C ARG A 279 4.16 -11.88 19.58
N SER A 280 4.76 -12.21 20.72
CA SER A 280 6.01 -12.99 20.77
C SER A 280 5.92 -14.34 20.06
N VAL A 281 4.80 -15.04 20.19
CA VAL A 281 4.54 -16.31 19.49
C VAL A 281 4.60 -16.13 17.96
N GLN A 282 4.11 -14.99 17.46
CA GLN A 282 4.13 -14.67 16.04
C GLN A 282 5.54 -14.30 15.56
N ALA A 283 6.41 -13.77 16.43
CA ALA A 283 7.82 -13.51 16.12
C ALA A 283 8.59 -14.79 15.78
N THR A 284 8.37 -15.85 16.58
CA THR A 284 8.96 -17.17 16.33
C THR A 284 8.44 -17.76 15.02
N ALA A 285 7.12 -17.70 14.80
CA ALA A 285 6.51 -18.20 13.55
C ALA A 285 7.05 -17.47 12.31
N LEU A 286 7.25 -16.15 12.41
CA LEU A 286 7.85 -15.34 11.36
C LEU A 286 9.29 -15.75 11.06
N ALA A 287 10.11 -15.89 12.11
CA ALA A 287 11.49 -16.33 11.97
C ALA A 287 11.59 -17.70 11.29
N ASP A 288 10.70 -18.64 11.63
CA ASP A 288 10.68 -19.98 11.04
C ASP A 288 10.22 -20.00 9.57
N VAL A 289 9.27 -19.14 9.20
CA VAL A 289 8.91 -18.95 7.78
C VAL A 289 10.10 -18.39 7.02
N LEU A 290 10.77 -17.38 7.55
CA LEU A 290 11.90 -16.74 6.88
C LEU A 290 13.11 -17.68 6.79
N ARG A 291 13.44 -18.46 7.83
CA ARG A 291 14.51 -19.47 7.77
C ARG A 291 14.24 -20.52 6.70
N ARG A 292 12.99 -20.98 6.57
CA ARG A 292 12.60 -21.97 5.56
C ARG A 292 12.79 -21.48 4.13
N HIS A 293 12.65 -20.18 3.87
CA HIS A 293 12.66 -19.64 2.51
C HIS A 293 13.94 -18.89 2.14
N ILE A 294 14.56 -18.18 3.09
CA ILE A 294 15.81 -17.44 2.90
C ILE A 294 17.02 -18.37 3.12
N GLY A 295 16.86 -19.41 3.94
CA GLY A 295 17.90 -20.35 4.35
C GLY A 295 18.43 -20.04 5.75
N ALA A 296 18.64 -21.07 6.56
CA ALA A 296 19.13 -20.94 7.93
C ALA A 296 20.52 -20.28 8.00
N ASP A 297 21.36 -20.50 6.99
CA ASP A 297 22.73 -19.97 6.92
C ASP A 297 22.77 -18.49 6.48
N ARG A 298 21.66 -17.97 5.95
CA ARG A 298 21.55 -16.61 5.41
C ARG A 298 20.74 -15.67 6.29
N LEU A 299 19.90 -16.20 7.18
CA LEU A 299 19.06 -15.39 8.06
C LEU A 299 19.64 -15.32 9.47
N VAL A 300 20.17 -14.15 9.84
CA VAL A 300 20.59 -13.86 11.21
C VAL A 300 19.41 -13.22 11.94
N VAL A 301 18.87 -13.93 12.91
CA VAL A 301 17.77 -13.45 13.76
C VAL A 301 18.36 -12.93 15.06
N SER A 302 18.02 -11.71 15.44
CA SER A 302 18.44 -11.06 16.69
C SER A 302 17.24 -10.37 17.31
N GLY A 303 17.14 -10.30 18.63
CA GLY A 303 15.92 -9.80 19.25
C GLY A 303 15.79 -10.24 20.69
N PRO A 304 14.87 -9.62 21.45
CA PRO A 304 14.70 -9.88 22.87
C PRO A 304 14.40 -11.36 23.16
#